data_AF-A0A4R4CB91-F1
#
_entry.id   AF-A0A4R4CB91-F1
#
_cell.length_a   1.000
_cell.length_b   1.000
_cell.length_c   1.000
_cell.angle_alpha   90.00
_cell.angle_beta   90.00
_cell.angle_gamma   90.00
#
_symmetry.space_group_name_H-M   'P 1'
#
loop_
_entity.id
_entity.type
_entity.pdbx_description
1 polymer ?
#
loop_
_entity_poly.entity_id
_entity_poly.type
_entity_poly.pdbx_seq_one_letter_code
_entity_poly.pdbx_strand_id
1 'polypeptide(L)'
;MLRAIIHDDLQAITEGRENYAATVLKIPMATASEVARAYAENQGTADLRFQNKRVLLSGVTASVQDGGQGRTLVVFDVPGAVVVRAQPRSEVVPRAMALRPGDLSVFACKAEGERAGAIEFTDCEFGDDFVRRTWKAMQAELDAFYQGKPAKAIWAPTLAINLAMRASQMPLNNGCAESLDKCRASSMAVGSLKGEAGDRLLKATIQRFRDAGLDLSLFTPPPVNP
;
A
#
# COMPACT_ATOMS: atom_id res chain seq x y z
N MET A 1 4.48 -12.82 12.75
CA MET A 1 5.04 -11.55 12.24
C MET A 1 4.33 -11.04 10.99
N LEU A 2 4.36 -11.76 9.85
CA LEU A 2 3.70 -11.30 8.61
C LEU A 2 2.22 -10.89 8.81
N ARG A 3 1.45 -11.68 9.56
CA ARG A 3 0.05 -11.34 9.90
C ARG A 3 -0.10 -10.00 10.64
N ALA A 4 0.84 -9.65 11.52
CA ALA A 4 0.83 -8.37 12.22
C ALA A 4 1.11 -7.22 11.26
N ILE A 5 2.07 -7.39 10.32
CA ILE A 5 2.34 -6.39 9.27
C ILE A 5 1.10 -6.16 8.39
N ILE A 6 0.44 -7.24 7.94
CA ILE A 6 -0.78 -7.13 7.12
C ILE A 6 -1.89 -6.39 7.89
N HIS A 7 -2.05 -6.70 9.18
CA HIS A 7 -3.02 -6.02 10.03
C HIS A 7 -2.71 -4.52 10.17
N ASP A 8 -1.45 -4.17 10.43
CA ASP A 8 -0.99 -2.78 10.53
C ASP A 8 -1.24 -2.02 9.22
N ASP A 9 -0.99 -2.69 8.09
CA ASP A 9 -1.22 -2.12 6.76
C ASP A 9 -2.68 -1.83 6.47
N LEU A 10 -3.55 -2.78 6.84
CA LEU A 10 -5.00 -2.63 6.71
C LEU A 10 -5.54 -1.53 7.62
N GLN A 11 -4.99 -1.39 8.82
CA GLN A 11 -5.34 -0.30 9.71
C GLN A 11 -4.88 1.05 9.14
N ALA A 12 -3.63 1.13 8.67
CA ALA A 12 -3.06 2.35 8.10
C ALA A 12 -3.89 2.85 6.90
N ILE A 13 -4.32 1.96 6.00
CA ILE A 13 -5.13 2.38 4.84
C ILE A 13 -6.51 2.90 5.25
N THR A 14 -7.15 2.31 6.27
CA THR A 14 -8.45 2.83 6.77
C THR A 14 -8.33 4.20 7.42
N GLU A 15 -7.14 4.54 7.92
CA GLU A 15 -6.82 5.84 8.50
C GLU A 15 -6.26 6.83 7.46
N GLY A 16 -6.19 6.44 6.18
CA GLY A 16 -5.62 7.26 5.10
C GLY A 16 -4.12 7.48 5.20
N ARG A 17 -3.40 6.66 5.97
CA ARG A 17 -1.95 6.73 6.18
C ARG A 17 -1.19 5.87 5.19
N GLU A 18 0.10 6.18 5.04
CA GLU A 18 1.04 5.36 4.27
C GLU A 18 1.03 3.89 4.72
N ASN A 19 1.09 2.99 3.74
CA ASN A 19 1.07 1.55 3.94
C ASN A 19 2.12 0.87 3.04
N TYR A 20 2.60 -0.28 3.50
CA TYR A 20 3.62 -1.11 2.88
C TYR A 20 3.21 -1.61 1.49
N ALA A 21 1.97 -2.11 1.34
CA ALA A 21 1.49 -2.61 0.05
C ALA A 21 1.56 -1.53 -1.05
N ALA A 22 1.08 -0.32 -0.75
CA ALA A 22 1.17 0.82 -1.66
C ALA A 22 2.62 1.20 -1.98
N THR A 23 3.48 1.23 -0.94
CA THR A 23 4.90 1.57 -1.08
C THR A 23 5.63 0.60 -2.00
N VAL A 24 5.43 -0.70 -1.80
CA VAL A 24 6.05 -1.75 -2.63
C VAL A 24 5.59 -1.68 -4.07
N LEU A 25 4.30 -1.42 -4.29
CA LEU A 25 3.72 -1.29 -5.63
C LEU A 25 3.95 0.09 -6.25
N LYS A 26 4.65 1.00 -5.55
CA LYS A 26 4.89 2.39 -5.96
C LYS A 26 3.61 3.12 -6.33
N ILE A 27 2.52 2.84 -5.61
CA ILE A 27 1.24 3.50 -5.80
C ILE A 27 1.27 4.79 -4.99
N PRO A 28 1.20 5.97 -5.65
CA PRO A 28 1.16 7.23 -4.94
C PRO A 28 -0.07 7.28 -4.02
N MET A 29 0.16 7.79 -2.82
CA MET A 29 -0.90 8.15 -1.88
C MET A 29 -1.07 9.66 -1.90
N ALA A 30 -2.31 10.12 -1.88
CA ALA A 30 -2.63 11.54 -1.84
C ALA A 30 -3.97 11.77 -1.16
N THR A 31 -4.09 12.89 -0.45
CA THR A 31 -5.40 13.34 0.03
C THR A 31 -6.15 14.10 -1.06
N ALA A 32 -7.48 14.11 -1.01
CA ALA A 32 -8.30 14.91 -1.91
C ALA A 32 -7.93 16.40 -1.85
N SER A 33 -7.62 16.93 -0.66
CA SER A 33 -7.18 18.32 -0.48
C SER A 33 -5.81 18.58 -1.14
N GLU A 34 -4.87 17.64 -1.06
CA GLU A 34 -3.59 17.75 -1.76
C GLU A 34 -3.75 17.75 -3.27
N VAL A 35 -4.66 16.91 -3.80
CA VAL A 35 -4.97 16.88 -5.22
C VAL A 35 -5.61 18.19 -5.66
N ALA A 36 -6.64 18.66 -4.94
CA ALA A 36 -7.31 19.92 -5.24
C ALA A 36 -6.32 21.10 -5.27
N ARG A 37 -5.45 21.19 -4.26
CA ARG A 37 -4.39 22.20 -4.20
C ARG A 37 -3.42 22.10 -5.37
N ALA A 38 -2.92 20.91 -5.68
CA ALA A 38 -1.97 20.73 -6.78
C ALA A 38 -2.55 21.19 -8.13
N TYR A 39 -3.81 20.87 -8.40
CA TYR A 39 -4.49 21.31 -9.62
C TYR A 39 -4.81 22.82 -9.63
N ALA A 40 -5.15 23.40 -8.47
CA ALA A 40 -5.34 24.84 -8.35
C ALA A 40 -4.04 25.63 -8.56
N GLU A 41 -2.89 25.07 -8.15
CA GLU A 41 -1.57 25.70 -8.30
C GLU A 41 -1.02 25.58 -9.73
N ASN A 42 -0.98 24.36 -10.27
CA ASN A 42 -0.47 24.11 -11.62
C ASN A 42 -0.99 22.77 -12.18
N GLN A 43 -1.94 22.85 -13.10
CA GLN A 43 -2.53 21.68 -13.75
C GLN A 43 -1.50 20.77 -14.45
N GLY A 44 -0.54 21.33 -15.19
CA GLY A 44 0.46 20.53 -15.91
C GLY A 44 1.35 19.71 -14.98
N THR A 45 1.80 20.29 -13.86
CA THR A 45 2.58 19.58 -12.84
C THR A 45 1.72 18.55 -12.10
N ALA A 46 0.45 18.86 -11.83
CA ALA A 46 -0.49 17.93 -11.21
C ALA A 46 -0.78 16.73 -12.12
N ASP A 47 -0.94 16.94 -13.43
CA ASP A 47 -1.15 15.88 -14.40
C ASP A 47 0.06 14.95 -14.48
N LEU A 48 1.28 15.49 -14.51
CA LEU A 48 2.50 14.67 -14.41
C LEU A 48 2.54 13.82 -13.15
N ARG A 49 1.93 14.29 -12.05
CA ARG A 49 1.88 13.56 -10.79
C ARG A 49 0.78 12.50 -10.77
N PHE A 50 -0.43 12.81 -11.21
CA PHE A 50 -1.62 12.00 -10.97
C PHE A 50 -2.25 11.39 -12.22
N GLN A 51 -2.29 12.12 -13.33
CA GLN A 51 -3.08 11.73 -14.50
C GLN A 51 -2.63 10.38 -15.06
N ASN A 52 -3.62 9.55 -15.40
CA ASN A 52 -3.44 8.18 -15.89
C ASN A 52 -2.71 7.24 -14.94
N LYS A 53 -2.49 7.62 -13.68
CA LYS A 53 -1.89 6.76 -12.66
C LYS A 53 -2.96 6.22 -11.73
N ARG A 54 -2.66 5.03 -11.19
CA ARG A 54 -3.40 4.52 -10.03
C ARG A 54 -2.91 5.26 -8.78
N VAL A 55 -3.84 5.77 -7.99
CA VAL A 55 -3.59 6.56 -6.78
C VAL A 55 -4.44 5.99 -5.65
N LEU A 56 -3.88 5.93 -4.45
CA LEU A 56 -4.67 5.78 -3.23
C LEU A 56 -5.11 7.17 -2.77
N LEU A 57 -6.36 7.50 -3.06
CA LEU A 57 -6.99 8.76 -2.75
C LEU A 57 -7.71 8.64 -1.40
N SER A 58 -7.32 9.44 -0.42
CA SER A 58 -8.00 9.55 0.87
C SER A 58 -8.71 10.91 0.99
N GLY A 59 -9.84 10.96 1.70
CA GLY A 59 -10.51 12.22 1.98
C GLY A 59 -11.77 12.07 2.80
N VAL A 60 -12.22 13.18 3.37
CA VAL A 60 -13.52 13.25 4.04
C VAL A 60 -14.59 13.33 2.96
N THR A 61 -15.63 12.52 3.08
CA THR A 61 -16.75 12.51 2.15
C THR A 61 -17.63 13.73 2.41
N ALA A 62 -17.84 14.57 1.40
CA ALA A 62 -18.81 15.67 1.47
C ALA A 62 -20.22 15.19 1.12
N SER A 63 -20.33 14.39 0.06
CA SER A 63 -21.61 13.83 -0.39
C SER A 63 -21.41 12.65 -1.34
N VAL A 64 -22.46 11.85 -1.52
CA VAL A 64 -22.56 10.84 -2.57
C VAL A 64 -23.68 11.27 -3.51
N GLN A 65 -23.38 11.35 -4.80
CA GLN A 65 -24.26 11.93 -5.81
C GLN A 65 -24.50 10.95 -6.96
N ASP A 66 -25.64 11.08 -7.63
CA ASP A 66 -25.86 10.49 -8.95
C ASP A 66 -25.11 11.32 -9.99
N GLY A 67 -24.11 10.72 -10.64
CA GLY A 67 -23.32 11.32 -11.70
C GLY A 67 -23.96 11.24 -13.09
N GLY A 68 -25.22 10.78 -13.16
CA GLY A 68 -25.95 10.50 -14.39
C GLY A 68 -25.48 9.22 -15.07
N GLN A 69 -26.33 8.67 -15.95
CA GLN A 69 -26.08 7.43 -16.69
C GLN A 69 -25.74 6.23 -15.77
N GLY A 70 -26.33 6.19 -14.58
CA GLY A 70 -26.10 5.13 -13.60
C GLY A 70 -24.73 5.19 -12.90
N ARG A 71 -24.02 6.31 -12.99
CA ARG A 71 -22.76 6.51 -12.29
C ARG A 71 -23.01 7.03 -10.87
N THR A 72 -22.29 6.50 -9.89
CA THR A 72 -22.22 7.07 -8.55
C THR A 72 -20.94 7.88 -8.41
N LEU A 73 -21.03 9.07 -7.82
CA LEU A 73 -19.87 9.92 -7.53
C LEU A 73 -19.77 10.17 -6.03
N VAL A 74 -18.64 9.82 -5.44
CA VAL A 74 -18.27 10.23 -4.08
C VAL A 74 -17.51 11.55 -4.21
N VAL A 75 -18.08 12.62 -3.67
CA VAL A 75 -17.48 13.96 -3.68
C VAL A 75 -16.78 14.19 -2.35
N PHE A 76 -15.52 14.60 -2.41
CA PHE A 76 -14.73 14.88 -1.21
C PHE A 76 -14.89 16.32 -0.73
N ASP A 77 -14.84 16.49 0.58
CA ASP A 77 -14.80 17.80 1.24
C ASP A 77 -13.38 18.37 1.12
N VAL A 78 -13.21 19.30 0.20
CA VAL A 78 -11.93 19.95 -0.09
C VAL A 78 -12.10 21.47 -0.08
N PRO A 79 -11.10 22.22 0.42
CA PRO A 79 -11.15 23.67 0.39
C PRO A 79 -10.93 24.20 -1.04
N GLY A 80 -11.67 25.26 -1.40
CA GLY A 80 -11.49 25.99 -2.66
C GLY A 80 -12.52 25.63 -3.73
N ALA A 81 -12.24 26.03 -4.97
CA ALA A 81 -13.17 25.90 -6.09
C ALA A 81 -13.02 24.60 -6.91
N VAL A 82 -11.89 23.89 -6.75
CA VAL A 82 -11.63 22.63 -7.47
C VAL A 82 -12.35 21.50 -6.75
N VAL A 83 -13.24 20.81 -7.46
CA VAL A 83 -13.98 19.68 -6.89
C VAL A 83 -13.21 18.38 -7.13
N VAL A 84 -13.05 17.53 -6.12
CA VAL A 84 -12.44 16.19 -6.28
C VAL A 84 -13.50 15.12 -6.09
N ARG A 85 -13.57 14.18 -7.04
CA ARG A 85 -14.60 13.13 -7.06
C ARG A 85 -14.01 11.77 -7.37
N ALA A 86 -14.52 10.74 -6.72
CA ALA A 86 -14.25 9.34 -7.04
C ALA A 86 -15.51 8.67 -7.61
N GLN A 87 -15.36 7.97 -8.73
CA GLN A 87 -16.37 7.12 -9.34
C GLN A 87 -16.09 5.65 -8.98
N PRO A 88 -16.83 5.07 -8.02
CA PRO A 88 -16.68 3.67 -7.63
C PRO A 88 -17.04 2.73 -8.80
N ARG A 89 -16.36 1.58 -8.88
CA ARG A 89 -16.78 0.50 -9.77
C ARG A 89 -18.13 -0.05 -9.35
N SER A 90 -18.85 -0.66 -10.29
CA SER A 90 -20.21 -1.14 -10.08
C SER A 90 -20.35 -2.07 -8.87
N GLU A 91 -19.34 -2.88 -8.59
CA GLU A 91 -19.35 -3.89 -7.52
C GLU A 91 -19.30 -3.25 -6.13
N VAL A 92 -18.76 -2.04 -6.01
CA VAL A 92 -18.58 -1.33 -4.73
C VAL A 92 -19.55 -0.17 -4.55
N VAL A 93 -20.42 0.11 -5.53
CA VAL A 93 -21.45 1.16 -5.45
C VAL A 93 -22.33 1.03 -4.20
N PRO A 94 -22.87 -0.15 -3.82
CA PRO A 94 -23.71 -0.25 -2.63
C PRO A 94 -23.01 0.21 -1.34
N ARG A 95 -21.71 -0.08 -1.22
CA ARG A 95 -20.89 0.36 -0.08
C ARG A 95 -20.58 1.86 -0.16
N ALA A 96 -20.32 2.39 -1.35
CA ALA A 96 -20.13 3.83 -1.55
C ALA A 96 -21.39 4.64 -1.23
N MET A 97 -22.58 4.14 -1.60
CA MET A 97 -23.87 4.76 -1.29
C MET A 97 -24.19 4.80 0.22
N ALA A 98 -23.52 3.96 1.02
CA ALA A 98 -23.67 3.97 2.48
C ALA A 98 -22.80 5.03 3.17
N LEU A 99 -21.86 5.67 2.46
CA LEU A 99 -21.03 6.74 2.99
C LEU A 99 -21.88 7.97 3.33
N ARG A 100 -21.54 8.61 4.43
CA ARG A 100 -22.19 9.83 4.92
C ARG A 100 -21.24 11.02 4.85
N PRO A 101 -21.79 12.25 4.76
CA PRO A 101 -20.98 13.44 4.98
C PRO A 101 -20.19 13.35 6.29
N GLY A 102 -18.89 13.61 6.24
CA GLY A 102 -17.97 13.49 7.37
C GLY A 102 -17.22 12.16 7.47
N ASP A 103 -17.62 11.12 6.73
CA ASP A 103 -16.90 9.84 6.74
C ASP A 103 -15.54 9.97 6.04
N LEU A 104 -14.47 9.55 6.70
CA LEU A 104 -13.18 9.33 6.04
C LEU A 104 -13.31 8.13 5.11
N SER A 105 -13.04 8.33 3.83
CA SER A 105 -13.02 7.26 2.83
C SER A 105 -11.68 7.24 2.10
N VAL A 106 -11.26 6.04 1.70
CA VAL A 106 -10.03 5.81 0.96
C VAL A 106 -10.32 4.89 -0.20
N PHE A 107 -9.89 5.28 -1.39
CA PHE A 107 -10.11 4.55 -2.63
C PHE A 107 -8.81 4.34 -3.40
N ALA A 108 -8.66 3.18 -4.03
CA ALA A 108 -7.67 2.95 -5.07
C ALA A 108 -8.32 3.24 -6.43
N CYS A 109 -7.96 4.36 -7.05
CA CYS A 109 -8.58 4.85 -8.27
C CYS A 109 -7.56 5.08 -9.38
N LYS A 110 -8.02 5.26 -10.61
CA LYS A 110 -7.25 5.85 -11.71
C LYS A 110 -7.63 7.33 -11.85
N ALA A 111 -6.67 8.24 -11.89
CA ALA A 111 -6.98 9.66 -12.11
C ALA A 111 -7.13 9.95 -13.61
N GLU A 112 -8.21 10.61 -14.02
CA GLU A 112 -8.43 11.03 -15.41
C GLU A 112 -7.89 12.45 -15.71
N GLY A 113 -7.63 13.23 -14.66
CA GLY A 113 -7.19 14.63 -14.73
C GLY A 113 -8.32 15.60 -14.43
N GLU A 114 -8.07 16.88 -14.68
CA GLU A 114 -9.07 17.95 -14.53
C GLU A 114 -10.00 18.02 -15.75
N ARG A 115 -11.30 18.17 -15.48
CA ARG A 115 -12.32 18.42 -16.49
C ARG A 115 -13.43 19.31 -15.91
N ALA A 116 -13.62 20.49 -16.52
CA ALA A 116 -14.70 21.43 -16.20
C ALA A 116 -14.76 21.82 -14.71
N GLY A 117 -13.60 22.09 -14.10
CA GLY A 117 -13.43 22.48 -12.71
C GLY A 117 -13.45 21.33 -11.70
N ALA A 118 -13.47 20.08 -12.17
CA ALA A 118 -13.47 18.89 -11.32
C ALA A 118 -12.34 17.92 -11.69
N ILE A 119 -11.70 17.35 -10.68
CA ILE A 119 -10.75 16.24 -10.83
C ILE A 119 -11.52 14.95 -10.63
N GLU A 120 -11.62 14.14 -11.68
CA GLU A 120 -12.35 12.87 -11.65
C GLU A 120 -11.38 11.70 -11.53
N PHE A 121 -11.64 10.87 -10.53
CA PHE A 121 -10.99 9.59 -10.32
C PHE A 121 -11.99 8.50 -10.69
N THR A 122 -11.60 7.58 -11.56
CA THR A 122 -12.44 6.48 -12.05
C THR A 122 -11.88 5.13 -11.64
N ASP A 123 -12.62 4.07 -11.95
CA ASP A 123 -12.20 2.69 -11.70
C ASP A 123 -11.84 2.45 -10.22
N CYS A 124 -12.59 3.10 -9.32
CA CYS A 124 -12.30 3.13 -7.90
C CYS A 124 -12.83 1.89 -7.18
N GLU A 125 -11.96 1.24 -6.40
CA GLU A 125 -12.33 0.27 -5.37
C GLU A 125 -11.94 0.83 -4.00
N PHE A 126 -12.54 0.34 -2.91
CA PHE A 126 -12.15 0.79 -1.57
C PHE A 126 -10.70 0.38 -1.25
N GLY A 127 -9.99 1.25 -0.54
CA GLY A 127 -8.57 1.06 -0.23
C GLY A 127 -8.31 -0.21 0.58
N ASP A 128 -9.20 -0.59 1.50
CA ASP A 128 -9.07 -1.83 2.26
C ASP A 128 -9.25 -3.08 1.38
N ASP A 129 -10.20 -3.07 0.45
CA ASP A 129 -10.37 -4.16 -0.53
C ASP A 129 -9.15 -4.29 -1.44
N PHE A 130 -8.62 -3.15 -1.91
CA PHE A 130 -7.39 -3.08 -2.68
C PHE A 130 -6.19 -3.67 -1.93
N VAL A 131 -5.99 -3.26 -0.67
CA VAL A 131 -4.86 -3.71 0.16
C VAL A 131 -5.00 -5.19 0.52
N ARG A 132 -6.20 -5.69 0.85
CA ARG A 132 -6.44 -7.13 1.10
C ARG A 132 -6.09 -7.98 -0.12
N ARG A 133 -6.56 -7.57 -1.30
CA ARG A 133 -6.29 -8.27 -2.57
C ARG A 133 -4.80 -8.25 -2.90
N THR A 134 -4.16 -7.11 -2.69
CA THR A 134 -2.71 -6.93 -2.89
C THR A 134 -1.91 -7.85 -1.96
N TRP A 135 -2.21 -7.85 -0.66
CA TRP A 135 -1.54 -8.73 0.29
C TRP A 135 -1.78 -10.20 0.00
N LYS A 136 -2.96 -10.59 -0.48
CA LYS A 136 -3.21 -11.98 -0.91
C LYS A 136 -2.27 -12.39 -2.04
N ALA A 137 -2.06 -11.51 -3.03
CA ALA A 137 -1.12 -11.77 -4.13
C ALA A 137 0.33 -11.79 -3.64
N MET A 138 0.72 -10.83 -2.80
CA MET A 138 2.06 -10.77 -2.21
C MET A 138 2.34 -12.00 -1.34
N GLN A 139 1.39 -12.45 -0.52
CA GLN A 139 1.58 -13.64 0.30
C GLN A 139 1.82 -14.88 -0.56
N ALA A 140 1.06 -15.05 -1.66
CA ALA A 140 1.29 -16.16 -2.58
C ALA A 140 2.68 -16.11 -3.24
N GLU A 141 3.18 -14.92 -3.58
CA GLU A 141 4.55 -14.76 -4.10
C GLU A 141 5.62 -15.03 -3.04
N LEU A 142 5.40 -14.58 -1.80
CA LEU A 142 6.30 -14.84 -0.68
C LEU A 142 6.36 -16.34 -0.34
N ASP A 143 5.21 -17.02 -0.35
CA ASP A 143 5.12 -18.46 -0.15
C ASP A 143 5.83 -19.22 -1.28
N ALA A 144 5.67 -18.78 -2.53
CA ALA A 144 6.39 -19.33 -3.67
C ALA A 144 7.91 -19.14 -3.53
N PHE A 145 8.36 -17.95 -3.10
CA PHE A 145 9.76 -17.68 -2.80
C PHE A 145 10.29 -18.64 -1.74
N TYR A 146 9.60 -18.83 -0.61
CA TYR A 146 10.00 -19.79 0.43
C TYR A 146 10.00 -21.25 -0.03
N GLN A 147 9.31 -21.59 -1.12
CA GLN A 147 9.39 -22.90 -1.79
C GLN A 147 10.57 -23.04 -2.76
N GLY A 148 11.46 -22.04 -2.82
CA GLY A 148 12.61 -22.02 -3.73
C GLY A 148 12.27 -21.59 -5.16
N LYS A 149 11.05 -21.10 -5.43
CA LYS A 149 10.71 -20.58 -6.75
C LYS A 149 11.35 -19.19 -6.95
N PRO A 150 11.74 -18.84 -8.19
CA PRO A 150 12.24 -17.50 -8.49
C PRO A 150 11.23 -16.42 -8.11
N ALA A 151 11.71 -15.40 -7.38
CA ALA A 151 10.91 -14.24 -7.06
C ALA A 151 10.66 -13.40 -8.31
N LYS A 152 9.44 -12.86 -8.48
CA LYS A 152 9.12 -12.02 -9.64
C LYS A 152 9.53 -10.57 -9.41
N ALA A 153 9.61 -10.16 -8.16
CA ALA A 153 10.03 -8.82 -7.79
C ALA A 153 10.89 -8.80 -6.52
N ILE A 154 11.80 -7.83 -6.46
CA ILE A 154 12.80 -7.70 -5.38
C ILE A 154 12.17 -7.50 -4.00
N TRP A 155 10.92 -7.04 -3.94
CA TRP A 155 10.23 -6.84 -2.68
C TRP A 155 10.03 -8.15 -1.91
N ALA A 156 9.81 -9.28 -2.59
CA ALA A 156 9.53 -10.57 -1.94
C ALA A 156 10.74 -11.09 -1.15
N PRO A 157 11.95 -11.23 -1.75
CA PRO A 157 13.12 -11.65 -0.99
C PRO A 157 13.56 -10.57 0.02
N THR A 158 13.35 -9.28 -0.27
CA THR A 158 13.62 -8.19 0.69
C THR A 158 12.75 -8.32 1.94
N LEU A 159 11.44 -8.53 1.78
CA LEU A 159 10.52 -8.74 2.89
C LEU A 159 10.86 -10.00 3.68
N ALA A 160 11.14 -11.10 2.98
CA ALA A 160 11.50 -12.37 3.61
C ALA A 160 12.76 -12.25 4.50
N ILE A 161 13.80 -11.58 3.99
CA ILE A 161 15.04 -11.32 4.74
C ILE A 161 14.74 -10.44 5.95
N ASN A 162 14.03 -9.34 5.78
CA ASN A 162 13.68 -8.43 6.88
C ASN A 162 12.86 -9.13 7.97
N LEU A 163 11.92 -9.99 7.59
CA LEU A 163 11.14 -10.80 8.51
C LEU A 163 12.02 -11.79 9.28
N ALA A 164 12.92 -12.51 8.58
CA ALA A 164 13.80 -13.50 9.20
C ALA A 164 14.81 -12.84 10.16
N MET A 165 15.37 -11.68 9.78
CA MET A 165 16.25 -10.90 10.64
C MET A 165 15.52 -10.47 11.91
N ARG A 166 14.34 -9.86 11.80
CA ARG A 166 13.58 -9.43 12.98
C ARG A 166 13.16 -10.61 13.86
N ALA A 167 12.67 -11.69 13.26
CA ALA A 167 12.27 -12.88 14.00
C ALA A 167 13.44 -13.48 14.80
N SER A 168 14.67 -13.44 14.27
CA SER A 168 15.85 -13.95 14.98
C SER A 168 16.25 -13.15 16.22
N GLN A 169 15.77 -11.91 16.35
CA GLN A 169 16.05 -11.02 17.47
C GLN A 169 14.89 -10.98 18.47
N MET A 170 13.77 -11.65 18.17
CA MET A 170 12.62 -11.69 19.06
C MET A 170 12.88 -12.64 20.24
N PRO A 171 12.33 -12.34 21.43
CA PRO A 171 12.29 -13.31 22.52
C PRO A 171 11.60 -14.61 22.10
N LEU A 172 12.00 -15.75 22.67
CA LEU A 172 11.36 -17.05 22.42
C LEU A 172 9.85 -17.02 22.74
N ASN A 173 9.47 -16.28 23.78
CA ASN A 173 8.08 -16.07 24.21
C ASN A 173 7.51 -14.75 23.68
N ASN A 174 7.78 -14.41 22.41
CA ASN A 174 7.31 -13.17 21.78
C ASN A 174 5.77 -13.05 21.66
N GLY A 175 5.02 -14.09 22.01
CA GLY A 175 3.56 -14.08 22.01
C GLY A 175 2.91 -13.98 20.62
N CYS A 176 3.69 -14.12 19.53
CA CYS A 176 3.14 -14.03 18.16
C CYS A 176 2.15 -15.15 17.81
N ALA A 177 2.25 -16.30 18.49
CA ALA A 177 1.29 -17.39 18.33
C ALA A 177 -0.01 -17.14 19.11
N GLU A 178 0.03 -16.28 20.14
CA GLU A 178 -1.09 -16.05 21.06
C GLU A 178 -1.98 -14.88 20.64
N SER A 179 -1.37 -13.76 20.23
CA SER A 179 -2.09 -12.54 19.87
C SER A 179 -1.29 -11.66 18.91
N LEU A 180 -2.00 -10.97 18.02
CA LEU A 180 -1.41 -9.96 17.13
C LEU A 180 -0.81 -8.80 17.93
N ASP A 181 -1.45 -8.37 19.02
CA ASP A 181 -0.95 -7.25 19.84
C ASP A 181 0.34 -7.61 20.55
N LYS A 182 0.43 -8.82 21.11
CA LYS A 182 1.67 -9.35 21.70
C LYS A 182 2.77 -9.46 20.64
N CYS A 183 2.41 -9.95 19.45
CA CYS A 183 3.36 -10.02 18.33
C CYS A 183 3.90 -8.64 17.95
N ARG A 184 3.00 -7.64 17.86
CA ARG A 184 3.33 -6.26 17.50
C ARG A 184 4.25 -5.64 18.56
N ALA A 185 3.90 -5.76 19.84
CA ALA A 185 4.72 -5.27 20.95
C ALA A 185 6.14 -5.88 20.92
N SER A 186 6.25 -7.19 20.77
CA SER A 186 7.54 -7.88 20.65
C SER A 186 8.32 -7.45 19.40
N SER A 187 7.63 -7.20 18.29
CA SER A 187 8.26 -6.73 17.05
C SER A 187 8.81 -5.31 17.16
N MET A 188 8.12 -4.43 17.90
CA MET A 188 8.57 -3.06 18.17
C MET A 188 9.70 -3.00 19.19
N ALA A 189 9.78 -3.98 20.11
CA ALA A 189 10.87 -4.10 21.07
C ALA A 189 12.19 -4.57 20.42
N VAL A 190 12.15 -5.15 19.21
CA VAL A 190 13.37 -5.42 18.44
C VAL A 190 14.02 -4.10 18.09
N GLY A 191 15.21 -3.88 18.65
CA GLY A 191 16.01 -2.68 18.43
C GLY A 191 16.44 -2.47 16.97
N SER A 192 17.19 -1.40 16.74
CA SER A 192 17.70 -1.05 15.41
C SER A 192 18.52 -2.20 14.81
N LEU A 193 18.19 -2.60 13.58
CA LEU A 193 18.96 -3.54 12.77
C LEU A 193 20.05 -2.84 11.93
N LYS A 194 20.42 -1.60 12.28
CA LYS A 194 21.48 -0.84 11.60
C LYS A 194 22.84 -1.06 12.28
N GLY A 195 23.91 -0.88 11.51
CA GLY A 195 25.29 -0.98 11.98
C GLY A 195 25.83 -2.41 11.93
N GLU A 196 27.06 -2.61 12.42
CA GLU A 196 27.82 -3.85 12.22
C GLU A 196 27.10 -5.13 12.66
N ALA A 197 26.36 -5.07 13.78
CA ALA A 197 25.58 -6.21 14.26
C ALA A 197 24.45 -6.56 13.28
N GLY A 198 23.77 -5.55 12.74
CA GLY A 198 22.76 -5.70 11.70
C GLY A 198 23.34 -6.26 10.40
N ASP A 199 24.50 -5.77 9.98
CA ASP A 199 25.18 -6.24 8.76
C ASP A 199 25.63 -7.70 8.89
N ARG A 200 26.14 -8.11 10.05
CA ARG A 200 26.44 -9.52 10.34
C ARG A 200 25.19 -10.38 10.27
N LEU A 201 24.09 -9.91 10.85
CA LEU A 201 22.81 -10.63 10.82
C LEU A 201 22.25 -10.74 9.39
N LEU A 202 22.39 -9.68 8.59
CA LEU A 202 22.00 -9.68 7.18
C LEU A 202 22.80 -10.72 6.39
N LYS A 203 24.14 -10.71 6.51
CA LYS A 203 25.01 -11.69 5.86
C LYS A 203 24.66 -13.12 6.25
N ALA A 204 24.47 -13.39 7.54
CA ALA A 204 24.08 -14.70 8.03
C ALA A 204 22.70 -15.13 7.51
N THR A 205 21.74 -14.21 7.43
CA THR A 205 20.40 -14.48 6.90
C THR A 205 20.44 -14.79 5.40
N ILE A 206 21.19 -14.02 4.62
CA ILE A 206 21.41 -14.26 3.19
C ILE A 206 22.05 -15.63 2.96
N GLN A 207 23.09 -15.96 3.73
CA GLN A 207 23.77 -17.26 3.59
C GLN A 207 22.80 -18.42 3.87
N ARG A 208 22.05 -18.36 4.97
CA ARG A 208 21.02 -19.35 5.29
C ARG A 208 19.97 -19.50 4.19
N PHE A 209 19.58 -18.39 3.55
CA PHE A 209 18.61 -18.43 2.45
C PHE A 209 19.21 -19.11 1.20
N ARG A 210 20.49 -18.86 0.89
CA ARG A 210 21.21 -19.56 -0.19
C ARG A 210 21.35 -21.05 0.10
N ASP A 211 21.73 -21.40 1.33
CA ASP A 211 21.88 -22.80 1.76
C ASP A 211 20.54 -23.55 1.69
N ALA A 212 19.41 -22.84 1.89
CA ALA A 212 18.06 -23.37 1.73
C ALA A 212 17.56 -23.37 0.27
N GLY A 213 18.40 -23.00 -0.71
CA GLY A 213 18.06 -22.99 -2.12
C GLY A 213 17.11 -21.87 -2.55
N LEU A 214 17.00 -20.78 -1.77
CA LEU A 214 16.16 -19.64 -2.13
C LEU A 214 16.84 -18.75 -3.17
N ASP A 215 16.08 -18.34 -4.18
CA ASP A 215 16.59 -17.51 -5.28
C ASP A 215 16.77 -16.04 -4.87
N LEU A 216 18.03 -15.64 -4.72
CA LEU A 216 18.43 -14.26 -4.39
C LEU A 216 19.05 -13.52 -5.59
N SER A 217 18.86 -14.03 -6.82
CA SER A 217 19.46 -13.48 -8.03
C SER A 217 19.11 -12.01 -8.27
N LEU A 218 17.93 -11.55 -7.85
CA LEU A 218 17.48 -10.16 -7.93
C LEU A 218 18.35 -9.15 -7.16
N PHE A 219 19.19 -9.60 -6.22
CA PHE A 219 20.15 -8.73 -5.53
C PHE A 219 21.53 -8.68 -6.19
N THR A 220 21.78 -9.57 -7.15
CA THR A 220 23.03 -9.60 -7.90
C THR A 220 22.88 -8.71 -9.14
N PRO A 221 23.80 -7.75 -9.37
CA PRO A 221 23.81 -7.05 -10.65
C PRO A 221 24.00 -8.05 -11.80
N PRO A 222 23.41 -7.80 -12.99
CA PRO A 222 23.65 -8.66 -14.15
C PRO A 222 25.15 -8.75 -14.41
N PRO A 223 25.66 -9.89 -14.92
CA PRO A 223 27.05 -10.01 -15.28
C PRO A 223 27.39 -8.90 -16.29
N VAL A 224 28.40 -8.10 -15.95
CA VAL A 224 28.99 -7.16 -16.91
C VAL A 224 29.71 -8.02 -17.93
N ASN A 225 29.11 -8.20 -19.11
CA ASN A 225 29.81 -8.85 -20.21
C ASN A 225 31.01 -7.96 -20.60
N PRO A 226 32.23 -8.52 -20.70
CA PRO A 226 33.42 -7.80 -21.12
C PRO A 226 33.34 -7.34 -22.58
#